data_AF-K1TPE8-F1
#
_entry.id   AF-K1TPE8-F1
#
_cell.length_a   1.000
_cell.length_b   1.000
_cell.length_c   1.000
_cell.angle_alpha   90.00
_cell.angle_beta   90.00
_cell.angle_gamma   90.00
#
_symmetry.space_group_name_H-M   'P 1'
#
loop_
_entity.id
_entity.type
_entity.pdbx_description
1 polymer ?
#
loop_
_entity_poly.entity_id
_entity_poly.type
_entity_poly.pdbx_seq_one_letter_code
_entity_poly.pdbx_strand_id
1 'polypeptide(L)' 'KHITVDGEVVNIPSYAVKPGQLIGVRERSKSLEVIANSLAGFNHSKYPWLEWDETLR' A
#
# COMPACT_ATOMS: atom_id res chain seq x y z
N LYS A 1 -3.40 -11.82 -3.55
CA LYS A 1 -2.57 -10.83 -4.27
C LYS A 1 -3.24 -9.47 -4.11
N HIS A 2 -2.73 -8.62 -3.22
CA HIS A 2 -3.44 -7.43 -2.74
C HIS A 2 -2.67 -6.13 -2.97
N ILE A 3 -1.37 -6.21 -3.29
CA ILE A 3 -0.50 -5.05 -3.45
C ILE A 3 -0.28 -4.78 -4.93
N THR A 4 -0.25 -3.51 -5.28
CA THR A 4 0.15 -3.00 -6.60
C THR A 4 1.39 -2.13 -6.46
N VAL A 5 2.26 -2.18 -7.46
CA VAL A 5 3.40 -1.26 -7.62
C VAL A 5 3.24 -0.60 -8.98
N ASP A 6 3.22 0.72 -9.01
CA ASP A 6 3.03 1.53 -10.23
C ASP A 6 1.80 1.10 -11.06
N GLY A 7 0.74 0.64 -10.38
CA GLY A 7 -0.52 0.18 -11.00
C GLY A 7 -0.57 -1.31 -11.37
N GLU A 8 0.56 -2.03 -11.33
CA GLU A 8 0.60 -3.47 -11.63
C GLU A 8 0.52 -4.33 -10.37
N VAL A 9 -0.22 -5.44 -10.43
CA VAL A 9 -0.37 -6.36 -9.29
C VAL A 9 0.91 -7.18 -9.10
N VAL A 10 1.64 -6.89 -8.03
CA VAL A 10 2.84 -7.64 -7.64
C VAL A 10 2.48 -8.73 -6.63
N ASN A 11 3.00 -9.94 -6.86
CA ASN A 11 2.78 -11.10 -5.99
C ASN A 11 4.08 -11.72 -5.45
N ILE A 12 5.20 -10.99 -5.56
CA ILE A 12 6.52 -11.43 -5.11
C ILE A 12 6.83 -10.66 -3.81
N PRO A 13 6.83 -11.33 -2.63
CA PRO A 13 7.11 -10.67 -1.36
C PRO A 13 8.53 -10.10 -1.27
N SER A 14 9.48 -10.69 -2.01
CA SER A 14 10.87 -10.26 -2.09
C SER A 14 11.12 -9.18 -3.15
N TYR A 15 10.07 -8.52 -3.64
CA TYR A 15 10.21 -7.43 -4.62
C TYR A 15 10.88 -6.21 -3.96
N ALA A 16 12.01 -5.79 -4.53
CA ALA A 16 12.72 -4.59 -4.08
C ALA A 16 12.14 -3.36 -4.77
N VAL A 17 11.46 -2.52 -3.99
CA VAL A 17 10.94 -1.22 -4.45
C VAL A 17 12.07 -0.22 -4.61
N LYS A 18 11.99 0.57 -5.67
CA LYS A 18 12.90 1.68 -5.94
C LYS A 18 12.34 2.98 -5.33
N PRO A 19 13.20 3.94 -4.96
CA PRO A 19 12.75 5.26 -4.55
C PRO A 19 11.85 5.90 -5.61
N GLY A 20 10.73 6.49 -5.17
CA GLY A 20 9.75 7.16 -6.04
C GLY A 20 8.68 6.25 -6.66
N GLN A 21 8.70 4.94 -6.41
CA GLN A 21 7.62 4.05 -6.85
C GLN A 21 6.36 4.21 -5.99
N LEU A 22 5.20 4.07 -6.62
CA LEU A 22 3.91 4.18 -5.95
C LEU A 22 3.40 2.79 -5.57
N ILE A 23 3.22 2.57 -4.26
CA ILE A 23 2.66 1.32 -3.73
C ILE A 23 1.19 1.54 -3.40
N GLY A 24 0.33 0.64 -3.85
CA GLY A 24 -1.11 0.71 -3.62
C GLY A 24 -1.71 -0.62 -3.22
N VAL A 25 -2.97 -0.57 -2.78
CA VAL A 25 -3.81 -1.76 -2.59
C VAL A 25 -4.68 -1.93 -3.84
N ARG A 26 -4.72 -3.14 -4.37
CA ARG A 26 -5.59 -3.48 -5.51
C ARG A 26 -7.03 -3.13 -5.19
N GLU A 27 -7.75 -2.48 -6.13
CA GLU A 27 -9.15 -2.05 -5.98
C GLU A 27 -10.08 -3.09 -5.35
N ARG A 28 -10.06 -4.33 -5.86
CA ARG A 28 -10.88 -5.44 -5.35
C ARG A 28 -10.58 -5.85 -3.90
N SER A 29 -9.47 -5.38 -3.34
CA SER A 29 -9.02 -5.68 -1.98
C SER A 29 -9.16 -4.49 -1.04
N LYS A 30 -9.40 -3.27 -1.55
CA LYS A 30 -9.58 -2.07 -0.72
C LYS A 30 -10.75 -2.18 0.25
N SER A 31 -11.81 -2.91 -0.12
CA SER A 31 -13.00 -3.11 0.72
C SER A 31 -12.87 -4.26 1.73
N LEU A 32 -11.70 -4.92 1.82
CA LEU A 32 -11.49 -5.99 2.79
C LEU A 32 -11.30 -5.40 4.19
N GLU A 33 -12.12 -5.85 5.13
CA GLU A 33 -12.11 -5.38 6.52
C GLU A 33 -10.71 -5.51 7.17
N VAL A 34 -10.00 -6.60 6.86
CA VAL A 34 -8.63 -6.84 7.33
C VAL A 34 -7.67 -5.71 6.93
N ILE A 35 -7.81 -5.17 5.72
CA ILE A 35 -6.95 -4.08 5.23
C ILE A 35 -7.31 -2.77 5.93
N ALA A 36 -8.61 -2.46 6.04
CA ALA A 36 -9.10 -1.26 6.73
C ALA A 36 -8.67 -1.23 8.21
N ASN A 37 -8.85 -2.35 8.92
CA ASN A 37 -8.46 -2.47 10.33
C ASN A 37 -6.93 -2.35 10.52
N SER A 38 -6.13 -2.89 9.59
CA SER A 38 -4.67 -2.79 9.67
C SER A 38 -4.17 -1.36 9.46
N LEU A 39 -4.85 -0.58 8.62
CA LEU A 39 -4.51 0.82 8.34
C LEU A 39 -4.97 1.76 9.47
N ALA A 40 -6.14 1.53 10.06
CA ALA A 40 -6.70 2.40 11.09
C ALA A 40 -5.83 2.51 12.36
N GLY A 41 -5.02 1.49 12.66
CA GLY A 41 -4.14 1.46 13.83
C GLY A 41 -2.70 1.91 13.59
N PHE A 42 -2.32 2.24 12.35
CA PHE A 42 -0.93 2.53 12.00
C PHE A 42 -0.66 4.04 12.00
N ASN A 43 0.50 4.47 12.52
CA ASN A 43 0.96 5.85 12.37
C ASN A 43 1.72 5.97 11.05
N HIS A 44 1.07 6.56 10.06
CA HIS A 44 1.56 6.61 8.68
C HIS A 44 2.72 7.61 8.50
N SER A 45 2.94 8.50 9.48
CA SER A 45 4.02 9.50 9.49
C SER A 45 5.28 9.04 10.22
N LYS A 46 5.36 7.76 10.61
CA LYS A 46 6.48 7.24 11.43
C LYS A 46 7.83 7.31 10.73
N TYR A 47 7.85 7.21 9.39
CA TYR A 47 9.08 7.11 8.61
C TYR A 47 9.22 8.31 7.67
N PRO A 48 10.32 9.08 7.75
CA PRO A 48 10.51 10.28 6.91
C PRO A 48 10.61 10.03 5.40
N TRP A 49 10.92 8.79 5.00
CA TRP A 49 11.09 8.37 3.62
C TRP A 49 9.82 7.74 3.02
N LEU A 50 8.77 7.59 3.83
CA LEU A 50 7.51 7.00 3.42
C LEU A 50 6.41 8.06 3.54
N GLU A 51 5.87 8.45 2.40
CA GLU A 51 4.68 9.29 2.34
C GLU A 51 3.45 8.40 2.18
N TRP A 52 2.41 8.71 2.94
CA TRP A 52 1.14 8.02 2.85
C TRP A 52 0.05 8.99 2.41
N ASP A 53 -0.65 8.63 1.34
CA ASP A 53 -1.83 9.35 0.87
C ASP A 53 -3.08 8.46 1.02
N GLU A 54 -3.98 8.84 1.92
CA GLU A 54 -5.25 8.15 2.14
C GLU A 54 -6.34 8.58 1.14
N THR A 55 -6.13 9.66 0.40
CA THR A 55 -7.15 10.29 -0.45
C THR A 55 -7.37 9.58 -1.79
N LEU A 56 -6.45 8.69 -2.19
CA LEU A 56 -6.54 7.84 -3.39
C LEU A 56 -7.54 6.65 -3.23
N ARG A 57 -8.70 6.92 -2.62
CA ARG A 57 -9.79 5.95 -2.48
C ARG A 57 -10.35 5.54 -3.84
#